data_AF-A0A4R4QFR3-F1
#
_entry.id   AF-A0A4R4QFR3-F1
#
_cell.length_a   1.000
_cell.length_b   1.000
_cell.length_c   1.000
_cell.angle_alpha   90.00
_cell.angle_beta   90.00
_cell.angle_gamma   90.00
#
_symmetry.space_group_name_H-M   'P 1'
#
loop_
_entity.id
_entity.type
_entity.pdbx_description
1 polymer ?
#
loop_
_entity_poly.entity_id
_entity_poly.type
_entity_poly.pdbx_seq_one_letter_code
_entity_poly.pdbx_strand_id
1 'polypeptide(L)'
;MTLQLNVPTSQVTAVRSVALGALLGLTWAAGLRGWMTHVAGDESRYTWIGTFVCLLLPGLLTGGLLGLAQHLRQSEQRPPWARWLICSPLLFPVGVLAIPGAIPHLLRTGEGSSSIAVVLLAMLGAYALAGRGPKWWRIVCGVIGFALVPAMLAGTLSTPKNAWGGILFACMYVLLALACTIPLHLREQ
;
A
#
# COMPACT_ATOMS: atom_id res chain seq x y z
N MET A 1 -40.19 0.67 28.84
CA MET A 1 -39.63 1.73 27.99
C MET A 1 -38.19 1.34 27.64
N THR A 2 -38.02 0.53 26.60
CA THR A 2 -36.73 0.00 26.16
C THR A 2 -36.12 0.98 25.18
N LEU A 3 -35.02 1.62 25.60
CA LEU A 3 -34.20 2.51 24.78
C LEU A 3 -33.53 1.68 23.69
N GLN A 4 -34.17 1.56 22.53
CA GLN A 4 -33.56 1.01 21.32
C GLN A 4 -32.48 2.01 20.87
N LEU A 5 -31.23 1.75 21.27
CA LEU A 5 -30.05 2.38 20.68
C LEU A 5 -30.01 1.96 19.21
N ASN A 6 -30.65 2.76 18.37
CA ASN A 6 -30.65 2.61 16.92
C ASN A 6 -29.25 2.97 16.43
N VAL A 7 -28.29 2.06 16.60
CA VAL A 7 -26.98 2.19 15.97
C VAL A 7 -27.24 2.08 14.47
N PRO A 8 -27.02 3.15 13.68
CA PRO A 8 -27.29 3.09 12.25
C PRO A 8 -26.37 2.00 11.66
N THR A 9 -26.98 1.02 11.00
CA THR A 9 -26.31 -0.15 10.37
C THR A 9 -25.16 0.24 9.44
N SER A 10 -25.19 1.46 8.90
CA SER A 10 -24.12 2.07 8.11
C SER A 10 -22.82 2.28 8.91
N GLN A 11 -22.90 2.73 10.17
CA GLN A 11 -21.73 2.95 11.02
C GLN A 11 -21.02 1.64 11.38
N VAL A 12 -21.78 0.59 11.70
CA VAL A 12 -21.20 -0.72 12.01
C VAL A 12 -20.44 -1.29 10.81
N THR A 13 -21.00 -1.12 9.61
CA THR A 13 -20.38 -1.57 8.35
C THR A 13 -19.13 -0.75 8.02
N ALA A 14 -19.14 0.55 8.31
CA ALA A 14 -17.98 1.43 8.15
C ALA A 14 -16.84 1.01 9.07
N VAL A 15 -17.10 0.89 10.37
CA VAL A 15 -16.11 0.51 11.39
C VAL A 15 -15.50 -0.85 11.05
N ARG A 16 -16.32 -1.83 10.68
CA ARG A 16 -15.84 -3.16 10.27
C ARG A 16 -14.92 -3.08 9.05
N SER A 17 -15.29 -2.32 8.02
CA SER A 17 -14.49 -2.20 6.79
C SER A 17 -13.15 -1.50 7.05
N VAL A 18 -13.16 -0.44 7.86
CA VAL A 18 -11.94 0.28 8.28
C VAL A 18 -11.05 -0.62 9.14
N ALA A 19 -11.60 -1.34 10.11
CA ALA A 19 -10.85 -2.24 10.97
C ALA A 19 -10.21 -3.39 10.18
N LEU A 20 -10.96 -4.01 9.27
CA LEU A 20 -10.43 -5.05 8.37
C LEU A 20 -9.34 -4.50 7.46
N GLY A 21 -9.55 -3.32 6.88
CA GLY A 21 -8.54 -2.65 6.07
C GLY A 21 -7.27 -2.35 6.86
N ALA A 22 -7.41 -1.81 8.06
CA ALA A 22 -6.29 -1.49 8.96
C ALA A 22 -5.50 -2.74 9.37
N LEU A 23 -6.19 -3.85 9.68
CA LEU A 23 -5.58 -5.14 9.96
C LEU A 23 -4.80 -5.66 8.76
N LEU A 24 -5.40 -5.66 7.56
CA LEU A 24 -4.73 -6.11 6.33
C LEU A 24 -3.51 -5.25 5.99
N GLY A 25 -3.62 -3.93 6.17
CA GLY A 25 -2.49 -3.01 5.97
C GLY A 25 -1.37 -3.23 6.98
N LEU A 26 -1.71 -3.50 8.24
CA LEU A 26 -0.74 -3.85 9.28
C LEU A 26 -0.05 -5.19 8.97
N THR A 27 -0.81 -6.21 8.56
CA THR A 27 -0.28 -7.51 8.12
C THR A 27 0.66 -7.34 6.93
N TRP A 28 0.29 -6.51 5.96
CA TRP A 28 1.13 -6.21 4.81
C TRP A 28 2.45 -5.54 5.22
N ALA A 29 2.39 -4.51 6.09
CA ALA A 29 3.59 -3.82 6.56
C ALA A 29 4.49 -4.71 7.43
N ALA A 30 3.92 -5.61 8.23
CA ALA A 30 4.66 -6.62 8.97
C ALA A 30 5.34 -7.64 8.04
N GLY A 31 4.64 -8.07 6.98
CA GLY A 31 5.21 -8.91 5.92
C GLY A 31 6.37 -8.22 5.21
N LEU A 32 6.22 -6.94 4.85
CA LEU A 32 7.31 -6.14 4.28
C LEU A 32 8.49 -6.02 5.24
N ARG A 33 8.24 -5.83 6.54
CA ARG A 33 9.32 -5.81 7.54
C ARG A 33 10.06 -7.15 7.60
N GLY A 34 9.36 -8.27 7.49
CA GLY A 34 9.94 -9.61 7.41
C GLY A 34 10.71 -9.83 6.09
N TRP A 35 10.29 -9.22 4.99
CA TRP A 35 11.08 -9.21 3.77
C TRP A 35 12.37 -8.38 3.94
N MET A 36 12.31 -7.24 4.63
CA MET A 36 13.50 -6.43 4.90
C MET A 36 14.52 -7.16 5.77
N THR A 37 14.11 -7.98 6.75
CA THR A 37 15.07 -8.83 7.49
C THR A 37 15.73 -9.85 6.58
N HIS A 38 14.96 -10.43 5.66
CA HIS A 38 15.46 -11.42 4.72
C HIS A 38 16.58 -10.86 3.82
N VAL A 39 16.40 -9.63 3.34
CA VAL A 39 17.36 -8.95 2.45
C VAL A 39 18.56 -8.41 3.23
N ALA A 40 18.35 -7.76 4.38
CA ALA A 40 19.44 -7.13 5.14
C ALA A 40 20.23 -8.11 6.02
N GLY A 41 19.69 -9.31 6.29
CA GLY A 41 20.36 -10.30 7.14
C GLY A 41 20.58 -9.78 8.56
N ASP A 42 21.77 -10.00 9.10
CA ASP A 42 22.13 -9.67 10.48
C ASP A 42 22.20 -8.15 10.74
N GLU A 43 22.31 -7.33 9.69
CA GLU A 43 22.28 -5.86 9.80
C GLU A 43 20.85 -5.31 10.02
N SER A 44 19.82 -6.16 9.91
CA SER A 44 18.44 -5.74 10.08
C SER A 44 18.12 -5.41 11.56
N ARG A 45 18.01 -4.13 11.87
CA ARG A 45 17.65 -3.65 13.22
C ARG A 45 16.17 -3.30 13.35
N TYR A 46 15.61 -3.54 14.53
CA TYR A 46 14.26 -3.10 14.90
C TYR A 46 14.37 -1.89 15.83
N THR A 47 13.69 -0.81 15.48
CA THR A 47 13.62 0.38 16.31
C THR A 47 12.17 0.78 16.51
N TRP A 48 11.88 1.44 17.63
CA TRP A 48 10.54 1.95 17.93
C TRP A 48 10.06 2.91 16.84
N ILE A 49 10.89 3.90 16.51
CA ILE A 49 10.55 4.91 15.51
C ILE A 49 10.54 4.28 14.11
N GLY A 50 11.61 3.62 13.67
CA GLY A 50 11.73 3.11 12.31
C GLY A 50 10.72 2.00 11.97
N THR A 51 10.54 1.03 12.86
CA THR A 51 9.63 -0.10 12.58
C THR A 51 8.18 0.26 12.89
N PHE A 52 7.88 0.70 14.12
CA PHE A 52 6.49 0.83 14.55
C PHE A 52 5.86 2.12 14.03
N VAL A 53 6.57 3.23 14.10
CA VAL A 53 6.03 4.55 13.70
C VAL A 53 6.19 4.79 12.20
N CYS A 54 7.36 4.51 11.62
CA CYS A 54 7.65 4.87 10.23
C CYS A 54 7.26 3.80 9.20
N LEU A 55 6.96 2.57 9.63
CA LEU A 55 6.59 1.47 8.73
C LEU A 55 5.21 0.87 9.05
N LEU A 56 5.00 0.36 10.27
CA LEU A 56 3.75 -0.33 10.64
C LEU A 56 2.56 0.64 10.73
N LEU A 57 2.74 1.81 11.33
CA LEU A 57 1.68 2.81 11.45
C LEU A 57 1.19 3.31 10.07
N PRO A 58 2.06 3.70 9.11
CA PRO A 58 1.63 4.00 7.74
C PRO A 58 0.89 2.85 7.07
N GLY A 59 1.30 1.60 7.28
CA GLY A 59 0.58 0.43 6.77
C GLY A 59 -0.82 0.30 7.33
N LEU A 60 -0.95 0.44 8.65
CA LEU A 60 -2.24 0.44 9.36
C LEU A 60 -3.15 1.56 8.85
N LEU A 61 -2.64 2.79 8.75
CA LEU A 61 -3.41 3.96 8.29
C LEU A 61 -3.82 3.82 6.82
N THR A 62 -2.90 3.41 5.95
CA THR A 62 -3.18 3.16 4.52
C THR A 62 -4.28 2.12 4.38
N GLY A 63 -4.14 0.98 5.08
CA GLY A 63 -5.14 -0.07 5.10
C GLY A 63 -6.50 0.42 5.58
N GLY A 64 -6.54 1.19 6.68
CA GLY A 64 -7.77 1.77 7.21
C GLY A 64 -8.46 2.73 6.23
N LEU A 65 -7.69 3.59 5.56
CA LEU A 65 -8.18 4.50 4.53
C LEU A 65 -8.71 3.76 3.29
N LEU A 66 -8.07 2.65 2.90
CA LEU A 66 -8.56 1.80 1.82
C LEU A 66 -9.82 1.03 2.22
N GLY A 67 -9.92 0.59 3.48
CA GLY A 67 -11.14 0.03 4.06
C GLY A 67 -12.29 1.03 4.08
N LEU A 68 -12.00 2.30 4.41
CA LEU A 68 -12.95 3.40 4.30
C LEU A 68 -13.38 3.62 2.85
N ALA A 69 -12.44 3.62 1.90
CA ALA A 69 -12.74 3.72 0.48
C ALA A 69 -13.68 2.60 0.02
N GLN A 70 -13.45 1.36 0.47
CA GLN A 70 -14.32 0.23 0.17
C GLN A 70 -15.73 0.40 0.74
N HIS A 71 -15.87 0.92 1.96
CA HIS A 71 -17.17 1.25 2.53
C HIS A 71 -17.90 2.33 1.72
N LEU A 72 -17.19 3.41 1.35
CA LEU A 72 -17.76 4.51 0.55
C LEU A 72 -18.17 4.07 -0.86
N ARG A 73 -17.55 3.04 -1.43
CA ARG A 73 -17.99 2.44 -2.71
C ARG A 73 -19.38 1.82 -2.60
N GLN A 74 -19.72 1.28 -1.44
CA GLN A 74 -21.00 0.62 -1.16
C GLN A 74 -22.07 1.60 -0.68
N SER A 75 -21.69 2.84 -0.35
CA SER A 75 -22.60 3.90 0.09
C SER A 75 -23.12 4.74 -1.09
N GLU A 76 -24.37 5.17 -1.02
CA GLU A 76 -24.95 6.12 -1.97
C GLU A 76 -24.39 7.54 -1.81
N GLN A 77 -23.97 7.91 -0.59
CA GLN A 77 -23.37 9.21 -0.32
C GLN A 77 -21.85 9.15 -0.44
N ARG A 78 -21.33 9.84 -1.47
CA ARG A 78 -19.89 9.94 -1.74
C ARG A 78 -19.43 11.38 -1.56
N PRO A 79 -18.74 11.71 -0.45
CA PRO A 79 -18.29 13.07 -0.25
C PRO A 79 -17.16 13.41 -1.23
N PRO A 80 -17.03 14.69 -1.64
CA PRO A 80 -16.04 15.10 -2.64
C PRO A 80 -14.59 14.87 -2.19
N TRP A 81 -14.34 14.80 -0.88
CA TRP A 81 -13.02 14.49 -0.34
C TRP A 81 -12.60 13.03 -0.52
N ALA A 82 -13.53 12.11 -0.77
CA ALA A 82 -13.24 10.68 -0.95
C ALA A 82 -12.27 10.41 -2.11
N ARG A 83 -12.21 11.33 -3.09
CA ARG A 83 -11.24 11.27 -4.19
C ARG A 83 -9.78 11.30 -3.73
N TRP A 84 -9.50 11.94 -2.59
CA TRP A 84 -8.15 12.03 -2.04
C TRP A 84 -7.68 10.70 -1.43
N LEU A 85 -8.58 9.72 -1.24
CA LEU A 85 -8.20 8.37 -0.80
C LEU A 85 -7.32 7.64 -1.83
N ILE A 86 -7.27 8.09 -3.09
CA ILE A 86 -6.29 7.61 -4.08
C ILE A 86 -4.85 7.85 -3.61
N CYS A 87 -4.62 8.90 -2.80
CA CYS A 87 -3.31 9.23 -2.26
C CYS A 87 -2.98 8.48 -0.97
N SER A 88 -3.86 7.61 -0.45
CA SER A 88 -3.59 6.88 0.80
C SER A 88 -2.27 6.10 0.81
N PRO A 89 -1.82 5.44 -0.29
CA PRO A 89 -0.57 4.68 -0.28
C PRO A 89 0.68 5.56 -0.13
N LEU A 90 0.57 6.87 -0.38
CA LEU A 90 1.68 7.82 -0.21
C LEU A 90 2.07 8.00 1.27
N LEU A 91 1.29 7.47 2.22
CA LEU A 91 1.70 7.43 3.63
C LEU A 91 2.96 6.58 3.84
N PHE A 92 3.22 5.55 3.04
CA PHE A 92 4.43 4.74 3.15
C PHE A 92 5.72 5.56 2.94
N PRO A 93 5.91 6.26 1.81
CA PRO A 93 7.10 7.09 1.61
C PRO A 93 7.15 8.25 2.61
N VAL A 94 6.01 8.81 3.04
CA VAL A 94 5.98 9.81 4.11
C VAL A 94 6.56 9.23 5.42
N GLY A 95 6.20 8.01 5.78
CA GLY A 95 6.74 7.32 6.95
C GLY A 95 8.25 7.15 6.90
N VAL A 96 8.79 6.76 5.74
CA VAL A 96 10.24 6.61 5.52
C VAL A 96 10.96 7.96 5.58
N LEU A 97 10.41 8.99 4.93
CA LEU A 97 11.00 10.34 4.90
C LEU A 97 10.92 11.07 6.24
N ALA A 98 10.03 10.63 7.14
CA ALA A 98 9.91 11.15 8.50
C ALA A 98 11.05 10.68 9.42
N ILE A 99 11.87 9.70 9.01
CA ILE A 99 13.03 9.27 9.78
C ILE A 99 14.05 10.43 9.82
N PRO A 100 14.55 10.84 11.01
CA PRO A 100 15.54 11.91 11.12
C PRO A 100 16.77 11.64 10.25
N GLY A 101 17.13 12.59 9.38
CA GLY A 101 18.26 12.46 8.46
C GLY A 101 17.96 11.69 7.16
N ALA A 102 16.75 11.17 6.96
CA ALA A 102 16.39 10.42 5.75
C ALA A 102 16.47 11.26 4.47
N ILE A 103 16.05 12.52 4.49
CA ILE A 103 16.09 13.39 3.31
C ILE A 103 17.54 13.67 2.87
N PRO A 104 18.45 14.15 3.75
CA PRO A 104 19.87 14.28 3.41
C PRO A 104 20.51 12.97 2.93
N HIS A 105 20.16 11.85 3.56
CA HIS A 105 20.67 10.53 3.17
C HIS A 105 20.20 10.14 1.77
N LEU A 106 18.91 10.25 1.49
CA LEU A 106 18.30 9.98 0.20
C LEU A 106 18.92 10.84 -0.91
N LEU A 107 19.21 12.12 -0.65
CA LEU A 107 19.83 13.00 -1.63
C LEU A 107 21.30 12.65 -1.92
N ARG A 108 22.00 12.03 -0.97
CA ARG A 108 23.43 11.66 -1.13
C ARG A 108 23.63 10.27 -1.70
N THR A 109 22.85 9.29 -1.23
CA THR A 109 23.05 7.87 -1.56
C THR A 109 21.97 7.33 -2.50
N GLY A 110 20.83 8.03 -2.64
CA GLY A 110 19.65 7.50 -3.33
C GLY A 110 18.90 6.43 -2.52
N GLU A 111 19.38 6.05 -1.34
CA GLU A 111 18.77 5.02 -0.49
C GLU A 111 17.46 5.55 0.11
N GLY A 112 16.38 4.77 -0.05
CA GLY A 112 15.03 5.15 0.36
C GLY A 112 14.14 5.63 -0.79
N SER A 113 14.70 5.98 -1.95
CA SER A 113 13.94 6.30 -3.18
C SER A 113 13.05 5.14 -3.65
N SER A 114 13.46 3.90 -3.35
CA SER A 114 12.69 2.69 -3.64
C SER A 114 11.32 2.68 -2.98
N SER A 115 11.16 3.27 -1.79
CA SER A 115 9.85 3.36 -1.13
C SER A 115 8.86 4.22 -1.93
N ILE A 116 9.34 5.32 -2.51
CA ILE A 116 8.56 6.20 -3.37
C ILE A 116 8.27 5.49 -4.69
N ALA A 117 9.31 4.92 -5.32
CA ALA A 117 9.18 4.23 -6.61
C ALA A 117 8.18 3.05 -6.52
N VAL A 118 8.28 2.22 -5.49
CA VAL A 118 7.39 1.07 -5.27
C VAL A 118 5.94 1.51 -5.18
N VAL A 119 5.64 2.55 -4.40
CA VAL A 119 4.26 3.03 -4.27
C VAL A 119 3.75 3.64 -5.57
N LEU A 120 4.55 4.46 -6.25
CA LEU A 120 4.14 5.08 -7.51
C LEU A 120 3.93 4.05 -8.63
N LEU A 121 4.80 3.04 -8.72
CA LEU A 121 4.64 1.93 -9.66
C LEU A 121 3.39 1.11 -9.32
N ALA A 122 3.12 0.86 -8.04
CA ALA A 122 1.91 0.14 -7.63
C ALA A 122 0.64 0.93 -7.99
N MET A 123 0.66 2.26 -7.85
CA MET A 123 -0.43 3.14 -8.27
C MET A 123 -0.60 3.17 -9.80
N LEU A 124 0.49 3.15 -10.57
CA LEU A 124 0.45 3.01 -12.04
C LEU A 124 -0.13 1.65 -12.46
N GLY A 125 0.29 0.57 -11.81
CA GLY A 125 -0.27 -0.77 -12.01
C GLY A 125 -1.76 -0.81 -11.67
N ALA A 126 -2.16 -0.17 -10.58
CA ALA A 126 -3.56 -0.02 -10.19
C ALA A 126 -4.38 0.71 -11.25
N TYR A 127 -3.85 1.78 -11.85
CA TYR A 127 -4.50 2.49 -12.93
C TYR A 127 -4.75 1.59 -14.15
N ALA A 128 -3.77 0.77 -14.53
CA ALA A 128 -3.92 -0.18 -15.63
C ALA A 128 -5.03 -1.23 -15.36
N LEU A 129 -5.12 -1.70 -14.11
CA LEU A 129 -6.11 -2.67 -13.64
C LEU A 129 -7.50 -2.08 -13.49
N ALA A 130 -7.63 -0.81 -13.08
CA ALA A 130 -8.90 -0.16 -12.78
C ALA A 130 -9.81 0.10 -14.01
N GLY A 131 -9.42 -0.35 -15.21
CA GLY A 131 -10.31 -0.28 -16.37
C GLY A 131 -10.38 1.08 -17.08
N ARG A 132 -9.64 2.10 -16.64
CA ARG A 132 -9.90 3.51 -17.01
C ARG A 132 -9.11 4.06 -18.17
N GLY A 133 -9.77 4.96 -18.90
CA GLY A 133 -9.15 5.76 -19.95
C GLY A 133 -8.83 4.95 -21.22
N PRO A 134 -8.07 5.56 -22.15
CA PRO A 134 -7.68 4.92 -23.39
C PRO A 134 -6.90 3.62 -23.14
N LYS A 135 -7.20 2.56 -23.90
CA LYS A 135 -6.52 1.25 -23.77
C LYS A 135 -4.99 1.37 -23.86
N TRP A 136 -4.48 2.28 -24.68
CA TRP A 136 -3.04 2.47 -24.84
C TRP A 136 -2.37 3.01 -23.56
N TRP A 137 -2.98 3.97 -22.87
CA TRP A 137 -2.46 4.47 -21.59
C TRP A 137 -2.46 3.39 -20.52
N ARG A 138 -3.47 2.50 -20.53
CA ARG A 138 -3.51 1.35 -19.62
C ARG A 138 -2.38 0.36 -19.89
N ILE A 139 -2.06 0.10 -21.15
CA ILE A 139 -0.93 -0.77 -21.52
C ILE A 139 0.37 -0.14 -21.04
N VAL A 140 0.60 1.14 -21.32
CA VAL A 140 1.82 1.86 -20.90
C VAL A 140 1.95 1.86 -19.37
N CYS A 141 0.92 2.25 -18.64
CA CYS A 141 0.91 2.23 -17.17
C CYS A 141 1.05 0.81 -16.61
N GLY A 142 0.51 -0.20 -17.29
CA GLY A 142 0.62 -1.60 -16.90
C GLY A 142 2.03 -2.13 -17.09
N VAL A 143 2.67 -1.85 -18.22
CA VAL A 143 4.06 -2.23 -18.49
C VAL A 143 4.98 -1.55 -17.48
N ILE A 144 4.87 -0.23 -17.31
CA ILE A 144 5.71 0.52 -16.37
C ILE A 144 5.43 0.05 -14.93
N GLY A 145 4.16 0.02 -14.53
CA GLY A 145 3.75 -0.34 -13.17
C GLY A 145 4.11 -1.78 -12.80
N PHE A 146 4.02 -2.75 -13.70
CA PHE A 146 4.37 -4.13 -13.38
C PHE A 146 5.80 -4.52 -13.74
N ALA A 147 6.62 -3.64 -14.34
CA ALA A 147 8.01 -3.93 -14.69
C ALA A 147 8.86 -4.40 -13.50
N LEU A 148 8.54 -3.96 -12.28
CA LEU A 148 9.25 -4.35 -11.07
C LEU A 148 9.12 -5.85 -10.76
N VAL A 149 8.00 -6.49 -11.12
CA VAL A 149 7.75 -7.90 -10.81
C VAL A 149 8.70 -8.83 -11.56
N PRO A 150 8.77 -8.83 -12.91
CA PRO A 150 9.72 -9.68 -13.63
C PRO A 150 11.16 -9.28 -13.36
N ALA A 151 11.47 -7.99 -13.17
CA ALA A 151 12.82 -7.54 -12.82
C ALA A 151 13.28 -8.12 -11.48
N MET A 152 12.42 -8.06 -10.45
CA MET A 152 12.72 -8.63 -9.14
C MET A 152 12.88 -10.15 -9.21
N LEU A 153 11.97 -10.85 -9.91
CA LEU A 153 12.05 -12.30 -10.04
C LEU A 153 13.32 -12.72 -10.77
N ALA A 154 13.64 -12.12 -11.92
CA ALA A 154 14.84 -12.45 -12.68
C ALA A 154 16.13 -12.21 -11.88
N GLY A 155 16.17 -11.13 -11.07
CA GLY A 155 17.33 -10.76 -10.26
C GLY A 155 17.59 -11.67 -9.06
N THR A 156 16.63 -12.49 -8.62
CA THR A 156 16.74 -13.26 -7.37
C THR A 156 16.83 -14.78 -7.55
N LEU A 157 16.84 -15.31 -8.78
CA LEU A 157 16.83 -16.76 -9.03
C LEU A 157 18.16 -17.48 -8.77
N SER A 158 19.21 -16.77 -8.35
CA SER A 158 20.54 -17.36 -8.15
C SER A 158 20.63 -18.32 -6.97
N THR A 159 19.79 -18.15 -5.95
CA THR A 159 19.75 -19.04 -4.78
C THR A 159 18.30 -19.26 -4.32
N PRO A 160 17.98 -20.41 -3.69
CA PRO A 160 16.62 -20.65 -3.15
C PRO A 160 16.17 -19.59 -2.14
N LYS A 161 17.11 -19.09 -1.31
CA LYS A 161 16.88 -18.01 -0.37
C LYS A 161 16.41 -16.75 -1.10
N ASN A 162 17.18 -16.30 -2.09
CA ASN A 162 16.86 -15.08 -2.84
C ASN A 162 15.57 -15.26 -3.65
N ALA A 163 15.34 -16.42 -4.25
CA ALA A 163 14.12 -16.73 -5.00
C ALA A 163 12.87 -16.57 -4.11
N TRP A 164 12.91 -17.10 -2.88
CA TRP A 164 11.86 -16.88 -1.88
C TRP A 164 11.64 -15.40 -1.58
N GLY A 165 12.72 -14.65 -1.32
CA GLY A 165 12.64 -13.20 -1.06
C GLY A 165 12.02 -12.43 -2.24
N GLY A 166 12.38 -12.77 -3.48
CA GLY A 166 11.84 -12.15 -4.68
C GLY A 166 10.34 -12.45 -4.88
N ILE A 167 9.92 -13.71 -4.68
CA ILE A 167 8.52 -14.12 -4.76
C ILE A 167 7.69 -13.40 -3.68
N LEU A 168 8.18 -13.37 -2.43
CA LEU A 168 7.49 -12.70 -1.33
C LEU A 168 7.27 -11.22 -1.65
N PHE A 169 8.30 -10.52 -2.12
CA PHE A 169 8.19 -9.11 -2.50
C PHE A 169 7.25 -8.91 -3.69
N ALA A 170 7.35 -9.74 -4.74
CA ALA A 170 6.47 -9.66 -5.90
C ALA A 170 5.00 -9.82 -5.50
N CYS A 171 4.68 -10.78 -4.62
CA CYS A 171 3.34 -10.97 -4.08
C CYS A 171 2.87 -9.76 -3.26
N MET A 172 3.70 -9.25 -2.34
CA MET A 172 3.40 -8.04 -1.56
C MET A 172 3.13 -6.84 -2.48
N TYR A 173 3.95 -6.67 -3.52
CA TYR A 173 3.83 -5.62 -4.50
C TYR A 173 2.52 -5.69 -5.29
N VAL A 174 2.19 -6.87 -5.83
CA VAL A 174 0.94 -7.09 -6.56
C VAL A 174 -0.27 -6.85 -5.66
N LEU A 175 -0.22 -7.30 -4.40
CA LEU A 175 -1.28 -7.01 -3.41
C LEU A 175 -1.45 -5.50 -3.17
N LEU A 176 -0.35 -4.75 -3.06
CA LEU A 176 -0.41 -3.30 -2.93
C LEU A 176 -1.05 -2.65 -4.17
N ALA A 177 -0.63 -3.05 -5.37
CA ALA A 177 -1.21 -2.55 -6.62
C ALA A 177 -2.71 -2.86 -6.73
N LEU A 178 -3.14 -4.07 -6.35
CA LEU A 178 -4.56 -4.45 -6.29
C LEU A 178 -5.33 -3.61 -5.28
N ALA A 179 -4.79 -3.41 -4.08
CA ALA A 179 -5.42 -2.59 -3.05
C ALA A 179 -5.59 -1.12 -3.49
N CYS A 180 -4.62 -0.59 -4.23
CA CYS A 180 -4.68 0.76 -4.82
C CYS A 180 -5.80 0.93 -5.87
N THR A 181 -6.39 -0.16 -6.39
CA THR A 181 -7.55 -0.07 -7.29
C THR A 181 -8.84 0.32 -6.56
N ILE A 182 -8.93 0.09 -5.24
CA ILE A 182 -10.15 0.34 -4.45
C ILE A 182 -10.60 1.81 -4.56
N PRO A 183 -9.79 2.82 -4.19
CA PRO A 183 -10.21 4.23 -4.23
C PRO A 183 -10.39 4.73 -5.65
N LEU A 184 -9.78 4.07 -6.65
CA LEU A 184 -10.05 4.40 -8.04
C LEU A 184 -11.54 4.21 -8.29
N HIS A 185 -12.12 3.02 -8.06
CA HIS A 185 -13.53 2.69 -8.36
C HIS A 185 -14.59 3.58 -7.68
N LEU A 186 -14.24 4.50 -6.77
CA LEU A 186 -15.16 5.51 -6.22
C LEU A 186 -15.69 6.52 -7.26
N ARG A 187 -14.98 6.68 -8.39
CA ARG A 187 -15.30 7.66 -9.45
C ARG A 187 -16.35 7.20 -10.48
N GLU A 188 -16.92 5.99 -10.38
CA GLU A 188 -17.60 5.32 -11.51
C GLU A 188 -19.13 5.46 -11.59
N GLN A 189 -19.77 6.33 -10.82
CA GLN A 189 -21.19 6.65 -11.00
C GLN A 189 -21.43 8.13 -10.76
#